data_AF-A0A7X1TJF4-F1
#
_entry.id   AF-A0A7X1TJF4-F1
#
_cell.length_a   1.000
_cell.length_b   1.000
_cell.length_c   1.000
_cell.angle_alpha   90.00
_cell.angle_beta   90.00
_cell.angle_gamma   90.00
#
_symmetry.space_group_name_H-M   'P 1'
#
loop_
_entity.id
_entity.type
_entity.pdbx_description
1 polymer ?
#
loop_
_entity_poly.entity_id
_entity_poly.type
_entity_poly.pdbx_seq_one_letter_code
_entity_poly.pdbx_strand_id
1 'polypeptide(L)'
;MERWDIDRYRRPALVPCEVALGGDDVLTIGVGDDAVDLSFEGVARDEVADVVAQLMLPSSDIWTKLNRGACPAWVRALMVQLDALSLIEETDSGIDSVTSGAERAIAMCAEVGQRLAAVVERRLAMYKDTLAVVHEMLADDDDGRDAPPGAFPFSGKPAGPFADNFALQALHFQLAYARRNAPELLIAWQRVLGEVFRHVCWFPAHATARARGQKDAALENFRSVASLDPVDLEMYLLSFAHFVELAPLRVGRRMTSVDTARFGDACSGLTLAARAERLLIKALDQLGSNAYASAALASKEITPLVKGLYIEQYHVTDRFVEILGPLLSRRVQRNLRARLFQYFQEEFGHEAFELATCVAFGMSETDVRASVPLPLTALYIDAYTVLAHRMPTAFFASIMVTEGLRDQHSPVHAHIAALVESALHAGDIAAKHGETNDELNHPSLSRLFLADVPHVTAAEQRYSLEAALFMLEVNMRQLESVAYFYGCQTQLEFHGLHEGRRALEV
;
A
#
# COMPACT_ATOMS: atom_id res chain seq x y z
N MET A 1 -7.06 -23.84 14.39
CA MET A 1 -5.90 -22.95 14.29
C MET A 1 -4.69 -23.83 14.12
N GLU A 2 -4.11 -23.84 12.92
CA GLU A 2 -2.88 -24.60 12.65
C GLU A 2 -1.75 -24.09 13.56
N ARG A 3 -0.86 -24.99 13.97
CA ARG A 3 0.33 -24.61 14.73
C ARG A 3 1.32 -23.89 13.81
N TRP A 4 1.97 -22.87 14.35
CA TRP A 4 3.15 -22.26 13.73
C TRP A 4 4.30 -23.25 13.97
N ASP A 5 4.74 -23.93 12.92
CA ASP A 5 5.74 -24.99 12.96
C ASP A 5 6.74 -24.78 11.82
N ILE A 6 7.87 -25.47 11.91
CA ILE A 6 9.01 -25.38 10.99
C ILE A 6 8.67 -25.76 9.54
N ASP A 7 7.60 -26.51 9.33
CA ASP A 7 7.11 -26.90 8.01
C ASP A 7 6.51 -25.70 7.22
N ARG A 8 6.55 -24.47 7.78
CA ARG A 8 6.05 -23.23 7.15
C ARG A 8 7.09 -22.42 6.39
N TYR A 9 8.39 -22.69 6.56
CA TYR A 9 9.41 -22.09 5.69
C TYR A 9 9.17 -22.54 4.24
N ARG A 10 9.23 -21.61 3.29
CA ARG A 10 8.93 -21.90 1.87
C ARG A 10 10.14 -22.51 1.17
N ARG A 11 11.33 -21.97 1.41
CA ARG A 11 12.64 -22.33 0.88
C ARG A 11 13.72 -22.12 1.96
N PRO A 12 13.63 -22.85 3.07
CA PRO A 12 14.60 -22.74 4.14
C PRO A 12 16.00 -23.16 3.69
N ALA A 13 17.03 -22.55 4.27
CA ALA A 13 18.36 -23.11 4.35
C ALA A 13 18.94 -22.88 5.75
N LEU A 14 19.95 -23.67 6.10
CA LEU A 14 20.79 -23.34 7.23
C LEU A 14 21.58 -22.06 6.91
N VAL A 15 21.62 -21.12 7.87
CA VAL A 15 22.45 -19.91 7.77
C VAL A 15 23.89 -20.30 7.42
N PRO A 16 24.58 -19.60 6.50
CA PRO A 16 25.95 -19.94 6.12
C PRO A 16 26.85 -20.09 7.36
N CYS A 17 27.34 -21.30 7.60
CA CYS A 17 28.14 -21.65 8.77
C CYS A 17 29.33 -22.53 8.40
N GLU A 18 30.41 -22.44 9.16
CA GLU A 18 31.49 -23.42 9.05
C GLU A 18 31.08 -24.69 9.80
N VAL A 19 31.41 -25.85 9.24
CA VAL A 19 31.19 -27.14 9.87
C VAL A 19 32.55 -27.68 10.31
N ALA A 20 32.77 -27.74 11.62
CA ALA A 20 33.99 -28.27 12.21
C ALA A 20 33.72 -29.60 12.92
N LEU A 21 34.62 -30.55 12.71
CA LEU A 21 34.56 -31.85 13.38
C LEU A 21 35.19 -31.72 14.78
N GLY A 22 34.37 -31.89 15.82
CA GLY A 22 34.82 -32.01 17.20
C GLY A 22 35.27 -33.43 17.54
N GLY A 23 35.16 -33.82 18.82
CA GLY A 23 35.34 -35.21 19.26
C GLY A 23 34.39 -36.20 18.56
N ASP A 24 34.48 -37.49 18.90
CA ASP A 24 33.82 -38.56 18.13
C ASP A 24 32.29 -38.38 17.96
N ASP A 25 31.60 -37.69 18.89
CA ASP A 25 30.14 -37.50 18.89
C ASP A 25 29.68 -36.01 18.87
N VAL A 26 30.54 -35.09 18.42
CA VAL A 26 30.23 -33.65 18.38
C VAL A 26 30.47 -33.06 17.00
N LEU A 27 29.47 -32.34 16.50
CA LEU A 27 29.57 -31.53 15.28
C LEU A 27 29.38 -30.06 15.65
N THR A 28 30.40 -29.23 15.41
CA THR A 28 30.30 -27.79 15.67
C THR A 28 29.86 -27.08 14.39
N ILE A 29 28.80 -26.28 14.48
CA ILE A 29 28.30 -25.46 13.37
C ILE A 29 28.26 -23.98 13.78
N GLY A 30 28.75 -23.08 12.94
CA GLY A 30 28.65 -21.63 13.16
C GLY A 30 29.92 -20.87 12.75
N VAL A 31 30.04 -19.62 13.16
CA VAL A 31 31.21 -18.78 12.89
C VAL A 31 31.61 -18.03 14.17
N GLY A 32 32.89 -18.14 14.57
CA GLY A 32 33.40 -17.41 15.72
C GLY A 32 32.74 -17.79 17.05
N ASP A 33 32.35 -16.79 17.83
CA ASP A 33 31.76 -16.97 19.16
C ASP A 33 30.31 -17.49 19.13
N ASP A 34 29.67 -17.49 17.95
CA ASP A 34 28.31 -18.00 17.74
C ASP A 34 28.27 -19.48 17.32
N ALA A 35 29.41 -20.18 17.38
CA ALA A 35 29.50 -21.59 17.07
C ALA A 35 28.75 -22.45 18.12
N VAL A 36 27.94 -23.40 17.65
CA VAL A 36 27.14 -24.29 18.47
C VAL A 36 27.57 -25.74 18.26
N ASP A 37 27.76 -26.45 19.37
CA ASP A 37 28.04 -27.88 19.39
C ASP A 37 26.74 -28.68 19.33
N LEU A 38 26.53 -29.40 18.23
CA LEU A 38 25.48 -30.39 18.09
C LEU A 38 25.98 -31.72 18.66
N SER A 39 25.29 -32.20 19.69
CA SER A 39 25.50 -33.53 20.28
C SER A 39 24.35 -34.46 19.86
N PHE A 40 24.67 -35.69 19.50
CA PHE A 40 23.69 -36.67 19.00
C PHE A 40 23.99 -38.07 19.54
N GLU A 41 22.92 -38.83 19.82
CA GLU A 41 23.00 -40.21 20.30
C GLU A 41 22.38 -41.16 19.28
N GLY A 42 23.08 -42.24 18.96
CA GLY A 42 22.54 -43.31 18.10
C GLY A 42 22.52 -43.00 16.59
N VAL A 43 23.19 -41.93 16.16
CA VAL A 43 23.39 -41.57 14.75
C VAL A 43 24.87 -41.28 14.52
N ALA A 44 25.43 -41.73 13.40
CA ALA A 44 26.84 -41.48 13.10
C ALA A 44 27.08 -39.99 12.82
N ARG A 45 28.17 -39.42 13.35
CA ARG A 45 28.54 -38.01 13.12
C ARG A 45 28.56 -37.64 11.63
N ASP A 46 29.10 -38.51 10.78
CA ASP A 46 29.21 -38.25 9.35
C ASP A 46 27.82 -38.17 8.69
N GLU A 47 26.84 -38.94 9.18
CA GLU A 47 25.44 -38.85 8.73
C GLU A 47 24.80 -37.51 9.14
N VAL A 48 25.09 -37.04 10.35
CA VAL A 48 24.63 -35.72 10.82
C VAL A 48 25.28 -34.60 10.00
N ALA A 49 26.58 -34.69 9.73
CA ALA A 49 27.31 -33.73 8.90
C ALA A 49 26.77 -33.68 7.46
N ASP A 50 26.46 -34.83 6.86
CA ASP A 50 25.84 -34.91 5.52
C ASP A 50 24.45 -34.28 5.48
N VAL A 51 23.66 -34.47 6.55
CA VAL A 51 22.35 -33.83 6.70
C VAL A 51 22.50 -32.32 6.86
N VAL A 52 23.41 -31.84 7.70
CA VAL A 52 23.69 -30.40 7.87
C VAL A 52 24.13 -29.78 6.54
N ALA A 53 25.05 -30.40 5.81
CA ALA A 53 25.48 -29.91 4.51
C ALA A 53 24.33 -29.85 3.49
N GLN A 54 23.42 -30.82 3.52
CA GLN A 54 22.21 -30.80 2.72
C GLN A 54 21.25 -29.68 3.13
N LEU A 55 21.12 -29.38 4.43
CA LEU A 55 20.28 -28.29 4.93
C LEU A 55 20.82 -26.91 4.56
N MET A 56 22.13 -26.75 4.38
CA MET A 56 22.71 -25.51 3.85
C MET A 56 22.30 -25.22 2.40
N LEU A 57 21.76 -26.20 1.68
CA LEU A 57 21.33 -26.05 0.28
C LEU A 57 19.80 -25.95 0.21
N PRO A 58 19.22 -24.80 -0.16
CA PRO A 58 17.77 -24.62 -0.20
C PRO A 58 17.07 -25.55 -1.19
N SER A 59 17.77 -25.92 -2.26
CA SER A 59 17.27 -26.83 -3.30
C SER A 59 17.44 -28.31 -2.96
N SER A 60 17.92 -28.64 -1.76
CA SER A 60 18.17 -30.03 -1.37
C SER A 60 16.87 -30.82 -1.17
N ASP A 61 16.89 -32.09 -1.57
CA ASP A 61 15.76 -33.02 -1.40
C ASP A 61 15.39 -33.24 0.07
N ILE A 62 16.31 -32.97 1.01
CA ILE A 62 16.03 -33.13 2.44
C ILE A 62 14.88 -32.23 2.91
N TRP A 63 14.78 -31.02 2.36
CA TRP A 63 13.70 -30.07 2.64
C TRP A 63 12.35 -30.59 2.14
N THR A 64 12.34 -31.15 0.93
CA THR A 64 11.14 -31.79 0.37
C THR A 64 10.71 -33.01 1.21
N LYS A 65 11.68 -33.81 1.69
CA LYS A 65 11.40 -34.97 2.55
C LYS A 65 10.91 -34.55 3.95
N LEU A 66 11.45 -33.48 4.53
CA LEU A 66 11.02 -32.92 5.80
C LEU A 66 9.55 -32.48 5.74
N ASN A 67 9.19 -31.69 4.72
CA ASN A 67 7.83 -31.17 4.51
C ASN A 67 6.81 -32.30 4.25
N ARG A 68 7.25 -33.42 3.67
CA ARG A 68 6.40 -34.61 3.44
C ARG A 68 6.37 -35.58 4.62
N GLY A 69 7.07 -35.27 5.73
CA GLY A 69 7.19 -36.17 6.88
C GLY A 69 7.95 -37.47 6.58
N ALA A 70 8.79 -37.48 5.54
CA ALA A 70 9.51 -38.66 5.05
C ALA A 70 10.93 -38.80 5.63
N CYS A 71 11.37 -37.87 6.48
CA CYS A 71 12.67 -37.93 7.15
C CYS A 71 12.62 -38.77 8.44
N PRO A 72 13.76 -39.37 8.86
CA PRO A 72 13.89 -39.97 10.18
C PRO A 72 13.54 -38.99 11.31
N ALA A 73 13.04 -39.51 12.44
CA ALA A 73 12.61 -38.69 13.57
C ALA A 73 13.74 -37.80 14.13
N TRP A 74 14.99 -38.28 14.10
CA TRP A 74 16.15 -37.52 14.58
C TRP A 74 16.44 -36.29 13.72
N VAL A 75 16.20 -36.35 12.40
CA VAL A 75 16.37 -35.19 11.49
C VAL A 75 15.33 -34.13 11.83
N ARG A 76 14.08 -34.52 12.11
CA ARG A 76 13.04 -33.57 12.54
C ARG A 76 13.37 -32.96 13.91
N ALA A 77 13.93 -33.73 14.83
CA ALA A 77 14.39 -33.23 16.13
C ALA A 77 15.55 -32.23 15.98
N LEU A 78 16.53 -32.54 15.13
CA LEU A 78 17.61 -31.63 14.76
C LEU A 78 17.06 -30.32 14.20
N MET A 79 16.11 -30.40 13.26
CA MET A 79 15.48 -29.23 12.66
C MET A 79 14.80 -28.31 13.69
N VAL A 80 14.06 -28.86 14.65
CA VAL A 80 13.46 -28.08 15.75
C VAL A 80 14.53 -27.40 16.62
N GLN A 81 15.67 -28.05 16.84
CA GLN A 81 16.78 -27.45 17.59
C GLN A 81 17.47 -26.33 16.80
N LEU A 82 17.72 -26.55 15.51
CA LEU A 82 18.31 -25.54 14.62
C LEU A 82 17.41 -24.28 14.52
N ASP A 83 16.09 -24.46 14.45
CA ASP A 83 15.12 -23.36 14.47
C ASP A 83 15.11 -22.63 15.83
N ALA A 84 15.13 -23.38 16.94
CA ALA A 84 15.20 -22.79 18.28
C ALA A 84 16.50 -21.99 18.51
N LEU A 85 17.57 -22.32 17.77
CA LEU A 85 18.84 -21.61 17.76
C LEU A 85 18.89 -20.49 16.70
N SER A 86 17.82 -20.26 15.94
CA SER A 86 17.75 -19.28 14.84
C SER A 86 18.81 -19.50 13.75
N LEU A 87 19.14 -20.77 13.48
CA LEU A 87 20.13 -21.16 12.46
C LEU A 87 19.50 -21.50 11.11
N ILE A 88 18.19 -21.34 10.95
CA ILE A 88 17.47 -21.53 9.69
C ILE A 88 17.01 -20.18 9.18
N GLU A 89 17.29 -19.89 7.92
CA GLU A 89 16.86 -18.69 7.22
C GLU A 89 15.99 -19.04 6.01
N GLU A 90 15.15 -18.08 5.59
CA GLU A 90 14.39 -18.16 4.35
C GLU A 90 15.25 -17.62 3.21
N THR A 91 15.55 -18.45 2.21
CA THR A 91 16.62 -18.11 1.23
C THR A 91 16.20 -17.13 0.16
N ASP A 92 14.89 -17.00 -0.08
CA ASP A 92 14.34 -15.89 -0.85
C ASP A 92 14.55 -14.54 -0.12
N SER A 93 14.94 -14.57 1.16
CA SER A 93 15.16 -13.43 2.06
C SER A 93 16.60 -13.32 2.62
N GLY A 94 17.53 -14.19 2.18
CA GLY A 94 18.92 -14.25 2.68
C GLY A 94 19.83 -13.12 2.16
N ILE A 95 21.05 -12.98 2.70
CA ILE A 95 21.96 -11.84 2.45
C ILE A 95 22.29 -11.61 0.95
N ASP A 96 22.48 -12.68 0.18
CA ASP A 96 22.72 -12.59 -1.27
C ASP A 96 21.47 -12.12 -2.04
N SER A 97 20.28 -12.57 -1.61
CA SER A 97 19.00 -12.09 -2.12
C SER A 97 18.81 -10.60 -1.82
N VAL A 98 19.19 -10.16 -0.61
CA VAL A 98 19.14 -8.75 -0.18
C VAL A 98 20.06 -7.87 -1.05
N THR A 99 21.25 -8.35 -1.40
CA THR A 99 22.17 -7.58 -2.26
C THR A 99 21.62 -7.43 -3.68
N SER A 100 21.14 -8.52 -4.29
CA SER A 100 20.46 -8.49 -5.60
C SER A 100 19.17 -7.65 -5.57
N GLY A 101 18.41 -7.73 -4.48
CA GLY A 101 17.23 -6.90 -4.23
C GLY A 101 17.59 -5.40 -4.17
N ALA A 102 18.68 -5.04 -3.48
CA ALA A 102 19.14 -3.67 -3.37
C ALA A 102 19.57 -3.10 -4.74
N GLU A 103 20.28 -3.88 -5.55
CA GLU A 103 20.65 -3.49 -6.91
C GLU A 103 19.41 -3.28 -7.80
N ARG A 104 18.42 -4.17 -7.72
CA ARG A 104 17.13 -4.02 -8.42
C ARG A 104 16.39 -2.76 -7.97
N ALA A 105 16.32 -2.50 -6.66
CA ALA A 105 15.70 -1.30 -6.11
C ALA A 105 16.39 -0.01 -6.59
N ILE A 106 17.73 0.01 -6.62
CA ILE A 106 18.52 1.13 -7.17
C ILE A 106 18.20 1.34 -8.65
N ALA A 107 18.12 0.26 -9.43
CA ALA A 107 17.80 0.32 -10.86
C ALA A 107 16.40 0.87 -11.11
N MET A 108 15.39 0.43 -10.35
CA MET A 108 14.02 0.95 -10.44
C MET A 108 13.96 2.44 -10.08
N CYS A 109 14.63 2.86 -9.01
CA CYS A 109 14.72 4.29 -8.66
C CYS A 109 15.38 5.12 -9.78
N ALA A 110 16.40 4.57 -10.43
CA ALA A 110 17.09 5.22 -11.54
C ALA A 110 16.16 5.36 -12.76
N GLU A 111 15.44 4.31 -13.13
CA GLU A 111 14.49 4.32 -14.24
C GLU A 111 13.37 5.35 -14.03
N VAL A 112 12.70 5.30 -12.87
CA VAL A 112 11.62 6.24 -12.54
C VAL A 112 12.14 7.67 -12.47
N GLY A 113 13.32 7.87 -11.87
CA GLY A 113 14.00 9.17 -11.81
C GLY A 113 14.30 9.75 -13.19
N GLN A 114 14.79 8.93 -14.13
CA GLN A 114 15.05 9.36 -15.50
C GLN A 114 13.76 9.71 -16.26
N ARG A 115 12.69 8.92 -16.11
CA ARG A 115 11.38 9.21 -16.71
C ARG A 115 10.84 10.55 -16.22
N LEU A 116 10.84 10.78 -14.90
CA LEU A 116 10.42 12.04 -14.31
C LEU A 116 11.31 13.21 -14.76
N ALA A 117 12.63 12.99 -14.82
CA ALA A 117 13.57 14.01 -15.28
C ALA A 117 13.29 14.46 -16.72
N ALA A 118 12.93 13.55 -17.61
CA ALA A 118 12.59 13.87 -19.00
C ALA A 118 11.33 14.77 -19.10
N VAL A 119 10.36 14.59 -18.20
CA VAL A 119 9.17 15.47 -18.10
C VAL A 119 9.56 16.84 -17.57
N VAL A 120 10.31 16.87 -16.46
CA VAL A 120 10.75 18.08 -15.78
C VAL A 120 11.63 18.93 -16.70
N GLU A 121 12.59 18.33 -17.41
CA GLU A 121 13.55 19.01 -18.28
C GLU A 121 12.85 19.91 -19.30
N ARG A 122 11.77 19.40 -19.92
CA ARG A 122 10.99 20.15 -20.93
C ARG A 122 10.37 21.43 -20.37
N ARG A 123 10.14 21.49 -19.06
CA ARG A 123 9.39 22.58 -18.39
C ARG A 123 10.03 22.97 -17.05
N LEU A 124 11.36 22.92 -16.92
CA LEU A 124 12.04 23.03 -15.62
C LEU A 124 11.60 24.23 -14.78
N ALA A 125 11.44 25.40 -15.40
CA ALA A 125 11.00 26.62 -14.70
C ALA A 125 9.67 26.45 -13.96
N MET A 126 8.75 25.65 -14.49
CA MET A 126 7.46 25.33 -13.87
C MET A 126 7.60 24.39 -12.67
N TYR A 127 8.59 23.50 -12.67
CA TYR A 127 8.77 22.46 -11.66
C TYR A 127 9.68 22.87 -10.50
N LYS A 128 10.49 23.93 -10.62
CA LYS A 128 11.46 24.33 -9.59
C LYS A 128 10.84 24.45 -8.20
N ASP A 129 9.73 25.17 -8.08
CA ASP A 129 9.09 25.39 -6.79
C ASP A 129 8.48 24.09 -6.24
N THR A 130 7.85 23.27 -7.09
CA THR A 130 7.34 21.95 -6.71
C THR A 130 8.46 21.05 -6.18
N LEU A 131 9.56 20.94 -6.92
CA LEU A 131 10.69 20.10 -6.55
C LEU A 131 11.37 20.58 -5.25
N ALA A 132 11.43 21.89 -5.01
CA ALA A 132 11.93 22.44 -3.77
C ALA A 132 11.02 22.07 -2.58
N VAL A 133 9.70 22.19 -2.74
CA VAL A 133 8.72 21.80 -1.71
C VAL A 133 8.78 20.29 -1.44
N VAL A 134 8.84 19.45 -2.47
CA VAL A 134 8.94 18.00 -2.31
C VAL A 134 10.25 17.59 -1.64
N HIS A 135 11.36 18.24 -1.99
CA HIS A 135 12.65 18.03 -1.31
C HIS A 135 12.58 18.41 0.17
N GLU A 136 11.95 19.53 0.51
CA GLU A 136 11.73 19.95 1.90
C GLU A 136 10.84 18.95 2.65
N MET A 137 9.75 18.50 2.04
CA MET A 137 8.86 17.48 2.60
C MET A 137 9.57 16.14 2.87
N LEU A 138 10.57 15.76 2.07
CA LEU A 138 11.39 14.56 2.26
C LEU A 138 12.52 14.74 3.29
N ALA A 139 12.94 15.98 3.53
CA ALA A 139 14.01 16.31 4.48
C ALA A 139 13.49 16.64 5.88
N ASP A 140 12.19 16.94 5.99
CA ASP A 140 11.53 17.18 7.27
C ASP A 140 11.41 15.85 8.05
N ASP A 141 12.09 15.77 9.19
CA ASP A 141 12.07 14.60 10.08
C ASP A 141 10.90 14.69 11.09
N ASP A 142 10.01 15.68 10.98
CA ASP A 142 8.93 15.86 11.95
C ASP A 142 7.92 14.71 11.88
N ASP A 143 8.14 13.74 12.76
CA ASP A 143 7.27 12.62 13.04
C ASP A 143 6.09 13.19 13.84
N GLY A 144 5.13 13.81 13.12
CA GLY A 144 3.99 14.59 13.65
C GLY A 144 2.98 13.81 14.50
N ARG A 145 3.46 12.94 15.39
CA ARG A 145 2.76 12.16 16.42
C ARG A 145 2.14 13.05 17.49
N ASP A 146 2.76 14.19 17.81
CA ASP A 146 2.39 15.01 18.97
C ASP A 146 1.84 16.39 18.61
N ALA A 147 1.80 16.76 17.32
CA ALA A 147 1.22 18.03 16.92
C ALA A 147 -0.32 17.98 17.07
N PRO A 148 -0.95 18.96 17.74
CA PRO A 148 -2.41 19.07 17.77
C PRO A 148 -2.97 19.12 16.34
N PRO A 149 -4.26 18.81 16.12
CA PRO A 149 -4.86 18.88 14.80
C PRO A 149 -4.67 20.27 14.19
N GLY A 150 -3.66 20.37 13.33
CA GLY A 150 -3.33 21.56 12.56
C GLY A 150 -4.31 21.75 11.42
N ALA A 151 -4.05 22.76 10.60
CA ALA A 151 -4.74 22.91 9.33
C ALA A 151 -4.58 21.63 8.49
N PHE A 152 -5.60 21.29 7.71
CA PHE A 152 -5.48 20.24 6.71
C PHE A 152 -4.28 20.57 5.79
N PRO A 153 -3.42 19.61 5.43
CA PRO A 153 -2.20 19.89 4.69
C PRO A 153 -2.49 20.71 3.44
N PHE A 154 -1.71 21.78 3.21
CA PHE A 154 -1.89 22.69 2.07
C PHE A 154 -3.26 23.41 1.96
N SER A 155 -4.16 23.26 2.93
CA SER A 155 -5.39 24.06 3.05
C SER A 155 -5.11 25.37 3.79
N GLY A 156 -5.74 26.46 3.35
CA GLY A 156 -5.72 27.74 4.08
C GLY A 156 -4.39 28.51 4.10
N LYS A 157 -3.42 28.16 3.24
CA LYS A 157 -2.29 29.06 2.97
C LYS A 157 -2.81 30.31 2.25
N PRO A 158 -2.30 31.53 2.55
CA PRO A 158 -2.64 32.72 1.77
C PRO A 158 -2.36 32.46 0.29
N ALA A 159 -3.13 33.10 -0.61
CA ALA A 159 -3.05 32.91 -2.05
C ALA A 159 -1.60 32.75 -2.52
N GLY A 160 -1.27 31.54 -3.00
CA GLY A 160 0.07 31.14 -3.38
C GLY A 160 0.00 29.97 -4.37
N PRO A 161 1.11 29.62 -5.03
CA PRO A 161 1.12 28.64 -6.12
C PRO A 161 0.68 27.22 -5.69
N PHE A 162 0.74 26.93 -4.39
CA PHE A 162 0.45 25.61 -3.81
C PHE A 162 -0.76 25.55 -2.88
N ALA A 163 -1.54 26.64 -2.79
CA ALA A 163 -2.81 26.60 -2.08
C ALA A 163 -3.76 25.63 -2.82
N ASP A 164 -4.41 24.76 -2.06
CA ASP A 164 -5.36 23.77 -2.58
C ASP A 164 -4.74 22.87 -3.68
N ASN A 165 -3.48 22.48 -3.50
CA ASN A 165 -2.78 21.57 -4.40
C ASN A 165 -3.05 20.11 -4.02
N PHE A 166 -3.93 19.44 -4.76
CA PHE A 166 -4.31 18.05 -4.55
C PHE A 166 -3.10 17.11 -4.63
N ALA A 167 -2.22 17.29 -5.61
CA ALA A 167 -1.09 16.38 -5.80
C ALA A 167 -0.04 16.50 -4.67
N LEU A 168 0.21 17.71 -4.17
CA LEU A 168 1.06 17.88 -2.98
C LEU A 168 0.39 17.36 -1.70
N GLN A 169 -0.95 17.46 -1.60
CA GLN A 169 -1.70 16.81 -0.52
C GLN A 169 -1.58 15.28 -0.60
N ALA A 170 -1.73 14.69 -1.79
CA ALA A 170 -1.53 13.27 -2.02
C ALA A 170 -0.14 12.80 -1.58
N LEU A 171 0.92 13.50 -2.04
CA LEU A 171 2.30 13.22 -1.61
C LEU A 171 2.47 13.36 -0.11
N HIS A 172 1.84 14.36 0.53
CA HIS A 172 1.90 14.51 1.97
C HIS A 172 1.30 13.31 2.71
N PHE A 173 0.17 12.78 2.24
CA PHE A 173 -0.43 11.57 2.81
C PHE A 173 0.46 10.34 2.61
N GLN A 174 1.03 10.13 1.41
CA GLN A 174 1.94 9.00 1.18
C GLN A 174 3.24 9.12 1.99
N LEU A 175 3.79 10.33 2.15
CA LEU A 175 4.94 10.57 3.04
C LEU A 175 4.61 10.32 4.50
N ALA A 176 3.42 10.74 4.95
CA ALA A 176 2.97 10.49 6.32
C ALA A 176 2.73 8.98 6.58
N TYR A 177 2.27 8.24 5.56
CA TYR A 177 2.18 6.79 5.61
C TYR A 177 3.58 6.16 5.67
N ALA A 178 4.46 6.51 4.71
CA ALA A 178 5.82 5.97 4.60
C ALA A 178 6.63 6.16 5.88
N ARG A 179 6.65 7.37 6.46
CA ARG A 179 7.35 7.64 7.74
C ARG A 179 6.99 6.66 8.86
N ARG A 180 5.76 6.14 8.86
CA ARG A 180 5.24 5.30 9.94
C ARG A 180 5.30 3.82 9.63
N ASN A 181 5.04 3.45 8.38
CA ASN A 181 4.79 2.07 8.00
C ASN A 181 5.88 1.48 7.08
N ALA A 182 6.62 2.33 6.36
CA ALA A 182 7.66 1.92 5.41
C ALA A 182 8.70 3.04 5.20
N PRO A 183 9.49 3.40 6.24
CA PRO A 183 10.42 4.53 6.18
C PRO A 183 11.51 4.39 5.11
N GLU A 184 11.78 3.17 4.66
CA GLU A 184 12.68 2.85 3.56
C GLU A 184 12.26 3.52 2.24
N LEU A 185 10.96 3.78 2.05
CA LEU A 185 10.45 4.51 0.88
C LEU A 185 11.00 5.94 0.80
N LEU A 186 11.33 6.57 1.94
CA LEU A 186 11.93 7.91 1.95
C LEU A 186 13.32 7.89 1.29
N ILE A 187 14.09 6.82 1.50
CA ILE A 187 15.40 6.62 0.86
C ILE A 187 15.21 6.47 -0.65
N ALA A 188 14.23 5.66 -1.06
CA ALA A 188 13.91 5.44 -2.47
C ALA A 188 13.47 6.73 -3.18
N TRP A 189 12.58 7.52 -2.58
CA TRP A 189 12.13 8.80 -3.15
C TRP A 189 13.23 9.87 -3.18
N GLN A 190 14.08 9.95 -2.14
CA GLN A 190 15.26 10.82 -2.17
C GLN A 190 16.21 10.43 -3.31
N ARG A 191 16.38 9.13 -3.58
CA ARG A 191 17.18 8.63 -4.71
C ARG A 191 16.58 9.06 -6.05
N VAL A 192 15.28 8.86 -6.27
CA VAL A 192 14.56 9.31 -7.49
C VAL A 192 14.76 10.81 -7.70
N LEU A 193 14.55 11.63 -6.66
CA LEU A 193 14.70 13.07 -6.75
C LEU A 193 16.16 13.49 -7.03
N GLY A 194 17.12 12.77 -6.46
CA GLY A 194 18.54 12.93 -6.76
C GLY A 194 18.90 12.65 -8.22
N GLU A 195 18.26 11.66 -8.86
CA GLU A 195 18.39 11.43 -10.32
C GLU A 195 17.87 12.62 -11.12
N VAL A 196 16.68 13.13 -10.77
CA VAL A 196 16.07 14.29 -11.42
C VAL A 196 17.00 15.50 -11.37
N PHE A 197 17.50 15.85 -10.19
CA PHE A 197 18.40 17.00 -10.01
C PHE A 197 19.70 16.88 -10.81
N ARG A 198 20.30 15.68 -10.85
CA ARG A 198 21.51 15.43 -11.63
C ARG A 198 21.25 15.57 -13.12
N HIS A 199 20.14 15.03 -13.62
CA HIS A 199 19.78 15.08 -15.03
C HIS A 199 19.49 16.51 -15.50
N VAL A 200 18.68 17.27 -14.76
CA VAL A 200 18.29 18.64 -15.15
C VAL A 200 19.31 19.71 -14.75
N CYS A 201 20.47 19.31 -14.20
CA CYS A 201 21.56 20.20 -13.76
C CYS A 201 21.10 21.32 -12.82
N TRP A 202 20.12 21.05 -11.95
CA TRP A 202 19.59 22.02 -10.99
C TRP A 202 19.35 21.36 -9.64
N PHE A 203 19.75 22.06 -8.58
CA PHE A 203 19.56 21.65 -7.18
C PHE A 203 18.87 22.77 -6.40
N PRO A 204 17.98 22.45 -5.45
CA PRO A 204 17.50 23.44 -4.49
C PRO A 204 18.66 24.00 -3.66
N ALA A 205 18.59 25.27 -3.25
CA ALA A 205 19.66 25.96 -2.53
C ALA A 205 20.12 25.24 -1.24
N HIS A 206 19.25 24.44 -0.63
CA HIS A 206 19.52 23.68 0.60
C HIS A 206 20.04 22.25 0.36
N ALA A 207 20.00 21.74 -0.88
CA ALA A 207 20.37 20.35 -1.20
C ALA A 207 21.90 20.12 -1.33
N THR A 208 22.67 21.18 -1.58
CA THR A 208 24.11 21.08 -1.92
C THR A 208 25.02 20.65 -0.78
N ALA A 209 24.54 20.58 0.47
CA ALA A 209 25.37 20.28 1.64
C ALA A 209 25.55 18.77 1.94
N ARG A 210 24.65 17.88 1.49
CA ARG A 210 24.69 16.44 1.84
C ARG A 210 25.29 15.50 0.76
N ALA A 211 25.52 15.97 -0.46
CA ALA A 211 25.66 15.09 -1.63
C ALA A 211 27.09 14.63 -2.03
N ARG A 212 28.16 14.94 -1.28
CA ARG A 212 29.53 14.54 -1.65
C ARG A 212 30.12 13.54 -0.65
N GLY A 213 29.96 12.23 -0.90
CA GLY A 213 30.74 11.20 -0.20
C GLY A 213 30.19 9.78 -0.09
N GLN A 214 29.14 9.37 -0.81
CA GLN A 214 28.40 8.13 -0.47
C GLN A 214 28.12 7.23 -1.69
N LYS A 215 29.15 6.62 -2.29
CA LYS A 215 28.92 5.53 -3.26
C LYS A 215 28.73 4.19 -2.54
N ASP A 216 29.53 3.91 -1.52
CA ASP A 216 29.43 2.66 -0.74
C ASP A 216 28.30 2.70 0.31
N ALA A 217 27.97 3.88 0.84
CA ALA A 217 26.81 4.06 1.71
C ALA A 217 25.45 3.94 0.97
N ALA A 218 25.44 4.02 -0.36
CA ALA A 218 24.21 3.89 -1.14
C ALA A 218 23.72 2.44 -1.19
N LEU A 219 24.62 1.46 -1.36
CA LEU A 219 24.22 0.05 -1.39
C LEU A 219 23.74 -0.40 -0.01
N GLU A 220 24.42 0.00 1.06
CA GLU A 220 24.05 -0.35 2.43
C GLU A 220 22.66 0.18 2.80
N ASN A 221 22.37 1.44 2.49
CA ASN A 221 21.04 2.03 2.73
C ASN A 221 19.94 1.35 1.90
N PHE A 222 20.28 0.76 0.75
CA PHE A 222 19.31 0.08 -0.12
C PHE A 222 19.07 -1.38 0.26
N ARG A 223 19.86 -1.95 1.19
CA ARG A 223 19.58 -3.28 1.75
C ARG A 223 18.29 -3.30 2.54
N SER A 224 17.96 -2.25 3.28
CA SER A 224 16.65 -2.12 3.94
C SER A 224 15.52 -1.86 2.93
N VAL A 225 15.77 -1.05 1.89
CA VAL A 225 14.78 -0.87 0.80
C VAL A 225 14.45 -2.20 0.13
N ALA A 226 15.42 -3.11 0.00
CA ALA A 226 15.25 -4.43 -0.57
C ALA A 226 14.37 -5.38 0.28
N SER A 227 14.07 -5.04 1.54
CA SER A 227 13.14 -5.82 2.36
C SER A 227 11.67 -5.46 2.13
N LEU A 228 11.38 -4.38 1.39
CA LEU A 228 10.03 -4.07 0.96
C LEU A 228 9.59 -5.07 -0.12
N ASP A 229 8.27 -5.30 -0.20
CA ASP A 229 7.72 -6.03 -1.33
C ASP A 229 8.05 -5.29 -2.64
N PRO A 230 8.56 -5.98 -3.69
CA PRO A 230 8.98 -5.32 -4.92
C PRO A 230 7.82 -4.66 -5.68
N VAL A 231 6.60 -5.19 -5.60
CA VAL A 231 5.40 -4.59 -6.22
C VAL A 231 5.03 -3.30 -5.47
N ASP A 232 5.10 -3.32 -4.14
CA ASP A 232 4.87 -2.11 -3.33
C ASP A 232 5.92 -1.04 -3.62
N LEU A 233 7.21 -1.40 -3.68
CA LEU A 233 8.27 -0.46 -4.02
C LEU A 233 8.00 0.19 -5.39
N GLU A 234 7.65 -0.60 -6.40
CA GLU A 234 7.31 -0.10 -7.73
C GLU A 234 6.10 0.84 -7.70
N MET A 235 5.01 0.43 -7.03
CA MET A 235 3.81 1.23 -6.81
C MET A 235 4.15 2.60 -6.21
N TYR A 236 4.94 2.65 -5.14
CA TYR A 236 5.29 3.91 -4.47
C TYR A 236 6.23 4.79 -5.30
N LEU A 237 7.13 4.20 -6.09
CA LEU A 237 7.99 4.96 -7.00
C LEU A 237 7.16 5.63 -8.11
N LEU A 238 6.25 4.87 -8.73
CA LEU A 238 5.35 5.38 -9.77
C LEU A 238 4.38 6.43 -9.21
N SER A 239 3.83 6.19 -8.01
CA SER A 239 2.93 7.15 -7.34
C SER A 239 3.63 8.47 -7.05
N PHE A 240 4.86 8.41 -6.54
CA PHE A 240 5.67 9.60 -6.27
C PHE A 240 5.93 10.40 -7.55
N ALA A 241 6.39 9.74 -8.62
CA ALA A 241 6.61 10.42 -9.89
C ALA A 241 5.34 11.06 -10.45
N HIS A 242 4.22 10.34 -10.40
CA HIS A 242 2.91 10.81 -10.85
C HIS A 242 2.47 12.09 -10.15
N PHE A 243 2.51 12.13 -8.81
CA PHE A 243 2.07 13.32 -8.08
C PHE A 243 3.05 14.49 -8.19
N VAL A 244 4.37 14.24 -8.32
CA VAL A 244 5.34 15.30 -8.62
C VAL A 244 5.07 15.89 -10.00
N GLU A 245 4.75 15.05 -10.98
CA GLU A 245 4.41 15.48 -12.34
C GLU A 245 3.14 16.34 -12.38
N LEU A 246 2.10 15.95 -11.65
CA LEU A 246 0.81 16.65 -11.61
C LEU A 246 0.84 17.96 -10.83
N ALA A 247 1.69 18.08 -9.80
CA ALA A 247 1.66 19.18 -8.85
C ALA A 247 1.67 20.60 -9.44
N PRO A 248 2.48 20.95 -10.45
CA PRO A 248 2.42 22.29 -11.03
C PRO A 248 1.29 22.48 -12.06
N LEU A 249 0.60 21.41 -12.45
CA LEU A 249 -0.43 21.43 -13.49
C LEU A 249 -1.80 21.86 -12.91
N ARG A 250 -2.68 22.37 -13.79
CA ARG A 250 -4.06 22.71 -13.39
C ARG A 250 -4.82 21.49 -12.85
N VAL A 251 -4.60 20.32 -13.44
CA VAL A 251 -5.19 19.05 -13.00
C VAL A 251 -4.71 18.65 -11.59
N GLY A 252 -3.55 19.14 -11.13
CA GLY A 252 -3.06 18.89 -9.77
C GLY A 252 -3.71 19.75 -8.67
N ARG A 253 -4.67 20.63 -9.01
CA ARG A 253 -5.39 21.46 -8.03
C ARG A 253 -6.68 20.80 -7.55
N ARG A 254 -7.09 21.09 -6.32
CA ARG A 254 -8.34 20.61 -5.73
C ARG A 254 -9.55 21.02 -6.57
N MET A 255 -10.48 20.10 -6.72
CA MET A 255 -11.80 20.30 -7.34
C MET A 255 -12.87 20.60 -6.27
N THR A 256 -12.59 20.20 -5.03
CA THR A 256 -13.49 20.35 -3.88
C THR A 256 -12.95 21.39 -2.90
N SER A 257 -13.86 22.07 -2.21
CA SER A 257 -13.50 22.98 -1.12
C SER A 257 -14.66 23.14 -0.13
N VAL A 258 -14.36 23.53 1.10
CA VAL A 258 -15.36 23.83 2.11
C VAL A 258 -14.96 25.08 2.89
N ASP A 259 -15.92 25.97 3.12
CA ASP A 259 -15.76 27.03 4.12
C ASP A 259 -15.80 26.39 5.51
N THR A 260 -14.62 26.05 6.02
CA THR A 260 -14.47 25.48 7.36
C THR A 260 -14.59 26.53 8.46
N ALA A 261 -14.46 27.82 8.15
CA ALA A 261 -14.44 28.89 9.15
C ALA A 261 -15.78 29.04 9.89
N ARG A 262 -16.88 28.65 9.25
CA ARG A 262 -18.22 28.65 9.85
C ARG A 262 -18.42 27.63 10.99
N PHE A 263 -17.49 26.69 11.18
CA PHE A 263 -17.58 25.69 12.25
C PHE A 263 -16.74 26.14 13.45
N GLY A 264 -17.32 27.01 14.28
CA GLY A 264 -16.66 27.59 15.46
C GLY A 264 -16.86 26.83 16.77
N ASP A 265 -17.96 26.09 16.89
CA ASP A 265 -18.35 25.42 18.14
C ASP A 265 -18.12 23.90 18.09
N ALA A 266 -17.84 23.30 19.25
CA ALA A 266 -17.77 21.84 19.39
C ALA A 266 -19.14 21.19 19.08
N CYS A 267 -19.12 19.94 18.62
CA CYS A 267 -20.35 19.18 18.34
C CYS A 267 -20.23 17.71 18.75
N SER A 268 -21.33 16.97 18.67
CA SER A 268 -21.30 15.50 18.79
C SER A 268 -20.80 14.85 17.50
N GLY A 269 -20.34 13.60 17.57
CA GLY A 269 -19.96 12.83 16.39
C GLY A 269 -21.11 12.69 15.38
N LEU A 270 -22.34 12.44 15.85
CA LEU A 270 -23.51 12.39 14.95
C LEU A 270 -23.76 13.71 14.20
N THR A 271 -23.47 14.85 14.84
CA THR A 271 -23.56 16.15 14.16
C THR A 271 -22.49 16.29 13.09
N LEU A 272 -21.27 15.79 13.34
CA LEU A 272 -20.21 15.71 12.34
C LEU A 272 -20.62 14.81 11.16
N ALA A 273 -21.14 13.61 11.42
CA ALA A 273 -21.61 12.67 10.38
C ALA A 273 -22.64 13.35 9.46
N ALA A 274 -23.67 13.96 10.04
CA ALA A 274 -24.71 14.64 9.28
C ALA A 274 -24.19 15.84 8.48
N ARG A 275 -23.14 16.52 8.96
CA ARG A 275 -22.47 17.61 8.22
C ARG A 275 -21.65 17.08 7.06
N ALA A 276 -20.91 15.99 7.27
CA ALA A 276 -20.12 15.33 6.24
C ALA A 276 -21.01 14.81 5.10
N GLU A 277 -22.10 14.12 5.41
CA GLU A 277 -23.06 13.63 4.41
C GLU A 277 -23.62 14.75 3.53
N ARG A 278 -24.13 15.83 4.14
CA ARG A 278 -24.64 16.99 3.38
C ARG A 278 -23.57 17.65 2.54
N LEU A 279 -22.33 17.67 3.03
CA LEU A 279 -21.20 18.23 2.31
C LEU A 279 -20.83 17.37 1.10
N LEU A 280 -20.74 16.06 1.27
CA LEU A 280 -20.38 15.11 0.21
C LEU A 280 -21.45 15.02 -0.86
N ILE A 281 -22.74 14.97 -0.50
CA ILE A 281 -23.85 15.00 -1.46
C ILE A 281 -23.76 16.27 -2.32
N LYS A 282 -23.61 17.43 -1.67
CA LYS A 282 -23.48 18.70 -2.39
C LYS A 282 -22.25 18.71 -3.31
N ALA A 283 -21.12 18.16 -2.87
CA ALA A 283 -19.91 18.10 -3.66
C ALA A 283 -20.06 17.16 -4.86
N LEU A 284 -20.66 15.98 -4.68
CA LEU A 284 -21.01 15.06 -5.77
C LEU A 284 -21.90 15.72 -6.82
N ASP A 285 -22.95 16.43 -6.39
CA ASP A 285 -23.83 17.17 -7.30
C ASP A 285 -23.08 18.23 -8.12
N GLN A 286 -22.07 18.86 -7.52
CA GLN A 286 -21.25 19.89 -8.18
C GLN A 286 -20.21 19.30 -9.13
N LEU A 287 -19.62 18.15 -8.79
CA LEU A 287 -18.64 17.45 -9.62
C LEU A 287 -19.30 16.77 -10.81
N GLY A 288 -20.52 16.27 -10.63
CA GLY A 288 -21.27 15.56 -11.67
C GLY A 288 -20.72 14.16 -11.96
N SER A 289 -21.03 13.63 -13.14
CA SER A 289 -20.55 12.31 -13.60
C SER A 289 -19.08 12.37 -14.00
N ASN A 290 -18.37 11.24 -13.87
CA ASN A 290 -16.99 11.10 -14.30
C ASN A 290 -16.86 10.26 -15.59
N ALA A 291 -15.65 10.26 -16.17
CA ALA A 291 -15.35 9.56 -17.43
C ALA A 291 -15.59 8.05 -17.33
N TYR A 292 -15.26 7.44 -16.18
CA TYR A 292 -15.51 6.02 -15.94
C TYR A 292 -17.00 5.70 -15.99
N ALA A 293 -17.80 6.40 -15.19
CA ALA A 293 -19.24 6.20 -15.12
C ALA A 293 -19.89 6.30 -16.49
N SER A 294 -19.51 7.32 -17.27
CA SER A 294 -20.01 7.52 -18.63
C SER A 294 -19.64 6.36 -19.57
N ALA A 295 -18.38 5.90 -19.53
CA ALA A 295 -17.90 4.82 -20.39
C ALA A 295 -18.43 3.44 -19.96
N ALA A 296 -18.56 3.19 -18.66
CA ALA A 296 -19.13 1.97 -18.10
C ALA A 296 -20.60 1.82 -18.48
N LEU A 297 -21.41 2.87 -18.33
CA LEU A 297 -22.82 2.86 -18.74
C LEU A 297 -23.01 2.69 -20.25
N ALA A 298 -22.05 3.12 -21.06
CA ALA A 298 -22.06 2.91 -22.50
C ALA A 298 -21.62 1.49 -22.92
N SER A 299 -20.96 0.75 -22.03
CA SER A 299 -20.43 -0.59 -22.31
C SER A 299 -21.57 -1.61 -22.38
N LYS A 300 -21.51 -2.52 -23.37
CA LYS A 300 -22.51 -3.57 -23.59
C LYS A 300 -21.99 -4.98 -23.28
N GLU A 301 -20.72 -5.07 -22.94
CA GLU A 301 -19.98 -6.29 -22.65
C GLU A 301 -18.89 -6.00 -21.63
N ILE A 302 -18.25 -7.04 -21.11
CA ILE A 302 -17.11 -6.92 -20.18
C ILE A 302 -15.86 -6.52 -20.96
N THR A 303 -15.54 -5.24 -20.96
CA THR A 303 -14.36 -4.64 -21.63
C THR A 303 -13.15 -4.54 -20.68
N PRO A 304 -11.94 -4.24 -21.18
CA PRO A 304 -10.80 -3.92 -20.32
C PRO A 304 -11.07 -2.81 -19.30
N LEU A 305 -11.94 -1.84 -19.61
CA LEU A 305 -12.40 -0.82 -18.66
C LEU A 305 -13.04 -1.44 -17.41
N VAL A 306 -13.94 -2.41 -17.60
CA VAL A 306 -14.63 -3.09 -16.50
C VAL A 306 -13.65 -3.96 -15.73
N LYS A 307 -12.84 -4.76 -16.45
CA LYS A 307 -11.80 -5.61 -15.83
C LYS A 307 -10.80 -4.80 -15.01
N GLY A 308 -10.37 -3.65 -15.52
CA GLY A 308 -9.47 -2.72 -14.85
C GLY A 308 -9.99 -2.22 -13.52
N LEU A 309 -11.30 -1.91 -13.40
CA LEU A 309 -11.87 -1.52 -12.11
C LEU A 309 -11.71 -2.63 -11.07
N TYR A 310 -11.99 -3.88 -11.43
CA TYR A 310 -11.87 -5.02 -10.51
C TYR A 310 -10.41 -5.32 -10.10
N ILE A 311 -9.44 -5.08 -11.00
CA ILE A 311 -8.02 -5.12 -10.64
C ILE A 311 -7.70 -4.07 -9.57
N GLU A 312 -8.15 -2.83 -9.75
CA GLU A 312 -7.91 -1.79 -8.74
C GLU A 312 -8.67 -2.05 -7.43
N GLN A 313 -9.89 -2.62 -7.50
CA GLN A 313 -10.64 -3.01 -6.31
C GLN A 313 -9.97 -4.15 -5.55
N TYR A 314 -9.40 -5.14 -6.25
CA TYR A 314 -8.57 -6.18 -5.63
C TYR A 314 -7.47 -5.55 -4.77
N HIS A 315 -6.68 -4.62 -5.32
CA HIS A 315 -5.63 -3.93 -4.57
C HIS A 315 -6.13 -3.11 -3.38
N VAL A 316 -7.32 -2.51 -3.48
CA VAL A 316 -7.95 -1.82 -2.34
C VAL A 316 -8.33 -2.83 -1.25
N THR A 317 -9.00 -3.93 -1.61
CA THR A 317 -9.48 -4.93 -0.65
C THR A 317 -8.35 -5.71 0.02
N ASP A 318 -7.29 -6.05 -0.73
CA ASP A 318 -6.11 -6.78 -0.24
C ASP A 318 -5.41 -6.02 0.91
N ARG A 319 -5.42 -4.69 0.82
CA ARG A 319 -4.82 -3.79 1.81
C ARG A 319 -5.83 -3.10 2.74
N PHE A 320 -7.14 -3.38 2.61
CA PHE A 320 -8.17 -2.65 3.35
C PHE A 320 -8.02 -2.77 4.87
N VAL A 321 -7.63 -3.97 5.32
CA VAL A 321 -7.41 -4.26 6.74
C VAL A 321 -6.29 -3.41 7.36
N GLU A 322 -5.35 -2.90 6.56
CA GLU A 322 -4.30 -1.97 7.03
C GLU A 322 -4.91 -0.68 7.59
N ILE A 323 -6.02 -0.21 7.00
CA ILE A 323 -6.72 1.01 7.43
C ILE A 323 -7.23 0.87 8.86
N LEU A 324 -7.68 -0.33 9.24
CA LEU A 324 -8.32 -0.61 10.52
C LEU A 324 -7.32 -0.88 11.65
N GLY A 325 -6.14 -1.42 11.32
CA GLY A 325 -5.06 -1.70 12.29
C GLY A 325 -4.80 -0.56 13.29
N PRO A 326 -4.59 0.69 12.81
CA PRO A 326 -4.41 1.87 13.67
C PRO A 326 -5.56 2.10 14.65
N LEU A 327 -6.80 1.87 14.23
CA LEU A 327 -7.99 2.09 15.05
C LEU A 327 -8.13 1.00 16.12
N LEU A 328 -7.83 -0.25 15.77
CA LEU A 328 -7.88 -1.40 16.68
C LEU A 328 -6.86 -1.28 17.83
N SER A 329 -5.74 -0.61 17.58
CA SER A 329 -4.71 -0.32 18.59
C SER A 329 -5.17 0.71 19.65
N ARG A 330 -6.17 1.54 19.34
CA ARG A 330 -6.63 2.63 20.22
C ARG A 330 -7.48 2.12 21.39
N ARG A 331 -7.35 2.78 22.54
CA ARG A 331 -8.18 2.55 23.74
C ARG A 331 -9.47 3.37 23.69
N VAL A 332 -10.33 3.04 22.74
CA VAL A 332 -11.65 3.68 22.56
C VAL A 332 -12.74 3.05 23.45
N GLN A 333 -13.93 3.64 23.45
CA GLN A 333 -15.10 3.10 24.16
C GLN A 333 -15.42 1.67 23.71
N ARG A 334 -15.97 0.86 24.62
CA ARG A 334 -16.21 -0.58 24.38
C ARG A 334 -17.11 -0.85 23.16
N ASN A 335 -18.16 -0.06 22.97
CA ASN A 335 -19.09 -0.23 21.84
C ASN A 335 -18.38 0.08 20.51
N LEU A 336 -17.69 1.23 20.44
CA LEU A 336 -16.90 1.58 19.26
C LEU A 336 -15.83 0.53 18.97
N ARG A 337 -15.12 0.04 20.00
CA ARG A 337 -14.16 -1.06 19.86
C ARG A 337 -14.80 -2.30 19.25
N ALA A 338 -15.95 -2.73 19.77
CA ALA A 338 -16.66 -3.90 19.25
C ALA A 338 -17.06 -3.73 17.78
N ARG A 339 -17.55 -2.55 17.37
CA ARG A 339 -17.88 -2.25 15.97
C ARG A 339 -16.65 -2.28 15.07
N LEU A 340 -15.51 -1.74 15.52
CA LEU A 340 -14.27 -1.77 14.75
C LEU A 340 -13.74 -3.20 14.56
N PHE A 341 -13.83 -4.05 15.59
CA PHE A 341 -13.46 -5.46 15.45
C PHE A 341 -14.41 -6.22 14.54
N GLN A 342 -15.72 -5.93 14.61
CA GLN A 342 -16.69 -6.51 13.70
C GLN A 342 -16.37 -6.11 12.25
N TYR A 343 -16.15 -4.83 11.99
CA TYR A 343 -15.82 -4.35 10.65
C TYR A 343 -14.49 -4.94 10.14
N PHE A 344 -13.47 -5.09 11.00
CA PHE A 344 -12.25 -5.81 10.63
C PHE A 344 -12.51 -7.28 10.25
N GLN A 345 -13.40 -7.97 10.98
CA GLN A 345 -13.76 -9.35 10.67
C GLN A 345 -14.55 -9.48 9.37
N GLU A 346 -15.36 -8.48 9.04
CA GLU A 346 -16.05 -8.39 7.75
C GLU A 346 -14.99 -8.24 6.65
N GLU A 347 -14.10 -7.25 6.75
CA GLU A 347 -13.13 -6.95 5.68
C GLU A 347 -11.99 -7.96 5.51
N PHE A 348 -11.72 -8.80 6.51
CA PHE A 348 -10.63 -9.78 6.44
C PHE A 348 -10.95 -10.91 5.46
N GLY A 349 -10.17 -11.03 4.38
CA GLY A 349 -10.37 -12.04 3.34
C GLY A 349 -11.31 -11.59 2.22
N HIS A 350 -11.78 -10.34 2.23
CA HIS A 350 -12.64 -9.80 1.17
C HIS A 350 -11.96 -9.76 -0.20
N GLU A 351 -10.63 -9.65 -0.25
CA GLU A 351 -9.85 -9.65 -1.48
C GLU A 351 -10.00 -10.93 -2.31
N ALA A 352 -10.33 -12.05 -1.67
CA ALA A 352 -10.59 -13.31 -2.36
C ALA A 352 -11.78 -13.22 -3.33
N PHE A 353 -12.79 -12.39 -3.02
CA PHE A 353 -13.96 -12.21 -3.89
C PHE A 353 -13.61 -11.39 -5.13
N GLU A 354 -12.83 -10.32 -4.97
CA GLU A 354 -12.38 -9.49 -6.09
C GLU A 354 -11.45 -10.26 -7.02
N LEU A 355 -10.55 -11.05 -6.44
CA LEU A 355 -9.66 -11.91 -7.21
C LEU A 355 -10.42 -13.02 -7.97
N ALA A 356 -11.38 -13.68 -7.31
CA ALA A 356 -12.22 -14.68 -7.96
C ALA A 356 -13.02 -14.07 -9.13
N THR A 357 -13.50 -12.84 -8.96
CA THR A 357 -14.19 -12.11 -10.03
C THR A 357 -13.24 -11.79 -11.19
N CYS A 358 -12.00 -11.40 -10.88
CA CYS A 358 -10.99 -11.20 -11.91
C CYS A 358 -10.70 -12.48 -12.72
N VAL A 359 -10.51 -13.60 -12.04
CA VAL A 359 -10.29 -14.91 -12.66
C VAL A 359 -11.49 -15.32 -13.52
N ALA A 360 -12.71 -15.06 -13.05
CA ALA A 360 -13.92 -15.35 -13.82
C ALA A 360 -13.99 -14.55 -15.13
N PHE A 361 -13.46 -13.31 -15.17
CA PHE A 361 -13.28 -12.54 -16.41
C PHE A 361 -12.16 -13.06 -17.33
N GLY A 362 -11.52 -14.18 -16.99
CA GLY A 362 -10.46 -14.80 -17.76
C GLY A 362 -9.09 -14.18 -17.54
N MET A 363 -8.88 -13.44 -16.45
CA MET A 363 -7.55 -12.97 -16.05
C MET A 363 -6.78 -14.07 -15.31
N SER A 364 -5.45 -14.05 -15.44
CA SER A 364 -4.57 -14.92 -14.66
C SER A 364 -4.51 -14.45 -13.21
N GLU A 365 -4.72 -15.35 -12.25
CA GLU A 365 -4.58 -15.02 -10.82
C GLU A 365 -3.19 -14.48 -10.51
N THR A 366 -2.15 -15.11 -11.07
CA THR A 366 -0.75 -14.70 -10.90
C THR A 366 -0.51 -13.28 -11.43
N ASP A 367 -1.12 -12.92 -12.56
CA ASP A 367 -0.92 -11.58 -13.15
C ASP A 367 -1.65 -10.51 -12.35
N VAL A 368 -2.86 -10.80 -11.84
CA VAL A 368 -3.61 -9.87 -10.99
C VAL A 368 -2.84 -9.60 -9.69
N ARG A 369 -2.38 -10.65 -9.01
CA ARG A 369 -1.60 -10.52 -7.76
C ARG A 369 -0.28 -9.78 -7.96
N ALA A 370 0.39 -10.01 -9.10
CA ALA A 370 1.64 -9.35 -9.40
C ALA A 370 1.46 -7.93 -9.96
N SER A 371 0.24 -7.51 -10.32
CA SER A 371 -0.01 -6.21 -10.97
C SER A 371 0.24 -5.05 -10.00
N VAL A 372 0.64 -3.89 -10.55
CA VAL A 372 0.94 -2.69 -9.74
C VAL A 372 -0.29 -1.78 -9.77
N PRO A 373 -0.91 -1.42 -8.64
CA PRO A 373 -2.08 -0.54 -8.65
C PRO A 373 -1.75 0.83 -9.24
N LEU A 374 -2.77 1.52 -9.75
CA LEU A 374 -2.62 2.89 -10.23
C LEU A 374 -2.30 3.84 -9.04
N PRO A 375 -1.57 4.95 -9.26
CA PRO A 375 -1.17 5.87 -8.19
C PRO A 375 -2.29 6.34 -7.25
N LEU A 376 -3.48 6.60 -7.81
CA LEU A 376 -4.65 7.04 -7.04
C LEU A 376 -5.32 5.90 -6.26
N THR A 377 -5.20 4.66 -6.72
CA THR A 377 -5.61 3.46 -5.98
C THR A 377 -4.69 3.25 -4.77
N ALA A 378 -3.37 3.39 -4.96
CA ALA A 378 -2.40 3.33 -3.86
C ALA A 378 -2.66 4.43 -2.80
N LEU A 379 -2.84 5.69 -3.25
CA LEU A 379 -3.15 6.81 -2.37
C LEU A 379 -4.42 6.57 -1.53
N TYR A 380 -5.42 5.88 -2.10
CA TYR A 380 -6.70 5.63 -1.44
C TYR A 380 -6.53 4.97 -0.07
N ILE A 381 -5.73 3.89 -0.01
CA ILE A 381 -5.46 3.14 1.22
C ILE A 381 -4.55 3.95 2.15
N ASP A 382 -3.47 4.53 1.62
CA ASP A 382 -2.49 5.26 2.42
C ASP A 382 -3.14 6.45 3.14
N ALA A 383 -3.99 7.20 2.44
CA ALA A 383 -4.68 8.35 2.99
C ALA A 383 -5.64 7.94 4.12
N TYR A 384 -6.43 6.89 3.92
CA TYR A 384 -7.31 6.37 4.97
C TYR A 384 -6.53 5.87 6.19
N THR A 385 -5.44 5.13 5.99
CA THR A 385 -4.57 4.64 7.07
C THR A 385 -3.97 5.81 7.87
N VAL A 386 -3.52 6.86 7.19
CA VAL A 386 -3.02 8.08 7.84
C VAL A 386 -4.13 8.80 8.61
N LEU A 387 -5.34 8.91 8.06
CA LEU A 387 -6.50 9.49 8.77
C LEU A 387 -6.84 8.66 10.01
N ALA A 388 -6.89 7.34 9.90
CA ALA A 388 -7.12 6.42 11.01
C ALA A 388 -6.08 6.57 12.13
N HIS A 389 -4.81 6.73 11.77
CA HIS A 389 -3.74 7.02 12.72
C HIS A 389 -3.85 8.42 13.34
N ARG A 390 -4.08 9.46 12.53
CA ARG A 390 -3.95 10.86 12.98
C ARG A 390 -5.22 11.36 13.66
N MET A 391 -6.38 11.07 13.06
CA MET A 391 -7.67 11.63 13.44
C MET A 391 -8.80 10.62 13.14
N PRO A 392 -9.16 9.74 14.08
CA PRO A 392 -10.21 8.74 13.85
C PRO A 392 -11.55 9.33 13.41
N THR A 393 -11.91 10.53 13.90
CA THR A 393 -13.14 11.21 13.47
C THR A 393 -13.10 11.64 12.01
N ALA A 394 -11.91 11.89 11.44
CA ALA A 394 -11.75 12.17 10.02
C ALA A 394 -11.99 10.90 9.21
N PHE A 395 -11.36 9.77 9.60
CA PHE A 395 -11.63 8.46 9.01
C PHE A 395 -13.13 8.11 9.05
N PHE A 396 -13.77 8.19 10.22
CA PHE A 396 -15.20 7.89 10.37
C PHE A 396 -16.10 8.81 9.55
N ALA A 397 -15.73 10.08 9.39
CA ALA A 397 -16.49 11.01 8.55
C ALA A 397 -16.27 10.76 7.05
N SER A 398 -15.10 10.27 6.64
CA SER A 398 -14.77 10.02 5.23
C SER A 398 -15.20 8.64 4.73
N ILE A 399 -15.31 7.63 5.58
CA ILE A 399 -15.54 6.22 5.15
C ILE A 399 -16.80 6.02 4.31
N MET A 400 -17.81 6.90 4.44
CA MET A 400 -19.01 6.89 3.59
C MET A 400 -18.73 7.17 2.11
N VAL A 401 -17.56 7.68 1.75
CA VAL A 401 -17.13 7.80 0.35
C VAL A 401 -16.90 6.42 -0.26
N THR A 402 -16.41 5.46 0.53
CA THR A 402 -16.13 4.09 0.10
C THR A 402 -17.36 3.21 0.27
N GLU A 403 -17.98 3.28 1.45
CA GLU A 403 -19.09 2.42 1.86
C GLU A 403 -20.45 2.87 1.31
N GLY A 404 -20.45 3.99 0.58
CA GLY A 404 -21.64 4.60 0.02
C GLY A 404 -22.34 5.58 0.95
N LEU A 405 -23.08 6.49 0.31
CA LEU A 405 -23.99 7.40 0.97
C LEU A 405 -25.37 6.74 1.07
N ARG A 406 -26.02 6.88 2.23
CA ARG A 406 -27.36 6.35 2.43
C ARG A 406 -28.33 6.87 1.37
N ASP A 407 -29.20 5.95 0.94
CA ASP A 407 -30.27 6.21 -0.03
C ASP A 407 -29.76 6.67 -1.41
N GLN A 408 -28.46 6.49 -1.70
CA GLN A 408 -27.91 6.67 -3.05
C GLN A 408 -27.70 5.32 -3.72
N HIS A 409 -28.34 5.14 -4.87
CA HIS A 409 -28.14 3.98 -5.73
C HIS A 409 -27.22 4.34 -6.89
N SER A 410 -26.16 3.56 -7.11
CA SER A 410 -25.22 3.79 -8.21
C SER A 410 -25.72 3.09 -9.49
N PRO A 411 -26.15 3.83 -10.53
CA PRO A 411 -26.59 3.23 -11.78
C PRO A 411 -25.44 2.51 -12.51
N VAL A 412 -24.19 2.94 -12.27
CA VAL A 412 -23.00 2.28 -12.83
C VAL A 412 -22.84 0.89 -12.23
N HIS A 413 -22.98 0.77 -10.91
CA HIS A 413 -22.85 -0.52 -10.23
C HIS A 413 -23.94 -1.50 -10.71
N ALA A 414 -25.20 -1.06 -10.75
CA ALA A 414 -26.30 -1.88 -11.24
C ALA A 414 -26.10 -2.33 -12.70
N HIS A 415 -25.59 -1.45 -13.56
CA HIS A 415 -25.28 -1.78 -14.94
C HIS A 415 -24.15 -2.79 -15.07
N ILE A 416 -23.04 -2.60 -14.34
CA ILE A 416 -21.92 -3.55 -14.34
C ILE A 416 -22.38 -4.91 -13.79
N ALA A 417 -23.10 -4.94 -12.68
CA ALA A 417 -23.62 -6.18 -12.10
C ALA A 417 -24.46 -6.98 -13.13
N ALA A 418 -25.35 -6.31 -13.87
CA ALA A 418 -26.13 -6.94 -14.93
C ALA A 418 -25.26 -7.48 -16.08
N LEU A 419 -24.21 -6.75 -16.47
CA LEU A 419 -23.24 -7.24 -17.47
C LEU A 419 -22.53 -8.51 -16.98
N VAL A 420 -22.08 -8.51 -15.73
CA VAL A 420 -21.36 -9.63 -15.11
C VAL A 420 -22.26 -10.86 -15.01
N GLU A 421 -23.50 -10.70 -14.55
CA GLU A 421 -24.50 -11.78 -14.48
C GLU A 421 -24.75 -12.39 -15.86
N SER A 422 -24.88 -11.54 -16.89
CA SER A 422 -25.13 -11.99 -18.27
C SER A 422 -23.94 -12.74 -18.88
N ALA A 423 -22.70 -12.35 -18.55
CA ALA A 423 -21.50 -12.83 -19.21
C ALA A 423 -20.99 -14.17 -18.65
N LEU A 424 -21.15 -14.40 -17.34
CA LEU A 424 -20.49 -15.53 -16.68
C LEU A 424 -21.44 -16.71 -16.38
N HIS A 425 -22.75 -16.57 -16.59
CA HIS A 425 -23.76 -17.51 -16.06
C HIS A 425 -23.51 -17.88 -14.58
N ALA A 426 -22.83 -16.99 -13.85
CA ALA A 426 -22.29 -17.18 -12.52
C ALA A 426 -22.66 -15.99 -11.63
N GLY A 427 -23.96 -15.65 -11.63
CA GLY A 427 -24.52 -14.61 -10.76
C GLY A 427 -24.07 -14.76 -9.30
N ASP A 428 -23.78 -15.98 -8.85
CA ASP A 428 -23.40 -16.31 -7.47
C ASP A 428 -22.11 -15.68 -6.94
N ILE A 429 -21.15 -15.22 -7.76
CA ILE A 429 -19.87 -14.68 -7.24
C ILE A 429 -19.93 -13.15 -7.09
N ALA A 430 -20.37 -12.43 -8.12
CA ALA A 430 -20.50 -10.96 -8.07
C ALA A 430 -21.74 -10.49 -7.30
N ALA A 431 -22.86 -11.24 -7.35
CA ALA A 431 -24.05 -10.91 -6.55
C ALA A 431 -23.77 -11.00 -5.05
N LYS A 432 -22.94 -11.97 -4.60
CA LYS A 432 -22.57 -12.08 -3.18
C LYS A 432 -21.86 -10.86 -2.63
N HIS A 433 -21.05 -10.15 -3.42
CA HIS A 433 -20.36 -8.94 -2.94
C HIS A 433 -21.32 -7.75 -2.78
N GLY A 434 -22.22 -7.51 -3.74
CA GLY A 434 -23.25 -6.47 -3.64
C GLY A 434 -24.33 -6.78 -2.60
N GLU A 435 -24.79 -8.04 -2.53
CA GLU A 435 -25.80 -8.50 -1.56
C GLU A 435 -25.26 -8.44 -0.12
N THR A 436 -23.98 -8.75 0.12
CA THR A 436 -23.37 -8.62 1.46
C THR A 436 -23.33 -7.17 1.93
N ASN A 437 -23.00 -6.20 1.07
CA ASN A 437 -22.94 -4.79 1.47
C ASN A 437 -24.33 -4.19 1.75
N ASP A 438 -25.35 -4.58 0.99
CA ASP A 438 -26.75 -4.18 1.22
C ASP A 438 -27.33 -4.86 2.47
N GLU A 439 -27.01 -6.14 2.72
CA GLU A 439 -27.44 -6.88 3.92
C GLU A 439 -26.77 -6.35 5.20
N LEU A 440 -25.50 -5.91 5.12
CA LEU A 440 -24.75 -5.38 6.25
C LEU A 440 -24.95 -3.87 6.49
N ASN A 441 -25.64 -3.17 5.57
CA ASN A 441 -25.97 -1.74 5.67
C ASN A 441 -24.71 -0.88 5.95
N HIS A 442 -23.65 -1.16 5.21
CA HIS A 442 -22.38 -0.43 5.23
C HIS A 442 -22.52 1.10 5.06
N PRO A 443 -23.50 1.64 4.30
CA PRO A 443 -23.76 3.09 4.26
C PRO A 443 -24.05 3.73 5.64
N SER A 444 -24.36 2.93 6.67
CA SER A 444 -24.57 3.41 8.04
C SER A 444 -23.32 3.43 8.93
N LEU A 445 -22.18 2.86 8.49
CA LEU A 445 -20.97 2.70 9.31
C LEU A 445 -20.45 4.03 9.89
N SER A 446 -20.38 5.08 9.07
CA SER A 446 -19.95 6.41 9.52
C SER A 446 -20.76 6.90 10.73
N ARG A 447 -22.10 6.81 10.66
CA ARG A 447 -22.98 7.18 11.77
C ARG A 447 -22.79 6.28 12.99
N LEU A 448 -22.61 4.97 12.79
CA LEU A 448 -22.44 4.02 13.88
C LEU A 448 -21.13 4.24 14.64
N PHE A 449 -20.02 4.54 13.94
CA PHE A 449 -18.76 4.88 14.59
C PHE A 449 -18.84 6.22 15.32
N LEU A 450 -19.42 7.24 14.68
CA LEU A 450 -19.53 8.58 15.25
C LEU A 450 -20.60 8.70 16.34
N ALA A 451 -21.53 7.73 16.47
CA ALA A 451 -22.50 7.67 17.56
C ALA A 451 -21.83 7.55 18.94
N ASP A 452 -20.71 6.83 19.00
CA ASP A 452 -19.93 6.61 20.22
C ASP A 452 -18.87 7.70 20.46
N VAL A 453 -18.89 8.80 19.68
CA VAL A 453 -18.01 9.97 19.84
C VAL A 453 -18.79 11.15 20.44
N PRO A 454 -18.69 11.38 21.75
CA PRO A 454 -19.54 12.36 22.44
C PRO A 454 -19.14 13.82 22.17
N HIS A 455 -17.87 14.06 21.85
CA HIS A 455 -17.33 15.40 21.69
C HIS A 455 -16.35 15.45 20.52
N VAL A 456 -16.54 16.43 19.63
CA VAL A 456 -15.66 16.76 18.53
C VAL A 456 -15.40 18.26 18.56
N THR A 457 -14.15 18.65 18.73
CA THR A 457 -13.74 20.06 18.76
C THR A 457 -13.95 20.73 17.41
N ALA A 458 -13.99 22.07 17.37
CA ALA A 458 -14.09 22.81 16.11
C ALA A 458 -12.92 22.50 15.15
N ALA A 459 -11.70 22.38 15.66
CA ALA A 459 -10.52 22.04 14.85
C ALA A 459 -10.65 20.66 14.20
N GLU A 460 -11.05 19.64 14.97
CA GLU A 460 -11.29 18.29 14.45
C GLU A 460 -12.41 18.27 13.42
N GLN A 461 -13.52 18.98 13.66
CA GLN A 461 -14.60 19.06 12.67
C GLN A 461 -14.11 19.62 11.33
N ARG A 462 -13.34 20.73 11.36
CA ARG A 462 -12.79 21.35 10.15
C ARG A 462 -11.88 20.38 9.40
N TYR A 463 -10.97 19.72 10.11
CA TYR A 463 -10.08 18.73 9.54
C TYR A 463 -10.84 17.54 8.94
N SER A 464 -11.80 16.98 9.66
CA SER A 464 -12.58 15.81 9.23
C SER A 464 -13.45 16.10 8.00
N LEU A 465 -14.01 17.30 7.89
CA LEU A 465 -14.79 17.71 6.72
C LEU A 465 -13.91 17.95 5.48
N GLU A 466 -12.72 18.54 5.66
CA GLU A 466 -11.72 18.66 4.58
C GLU A 466 -11.21 17.30 4.12
N ALA A 467 -10.95 16.39 5.07
CA ALA A 467 -10.55 15.01 4.79
C ALA A 467 -11.63 14.26 4.01
N ALA A 468 -12.90 14.39 4.40
CA ALA A 468 -14.00 13.78 3.66
C ALA A 468 -14.07 14.26 2.20
N LEU A 469 -13.92 15.57 1.95
CA LEU A 469 -13.86 16.11 0.59
C LEU A 469 -12.61 15.67 -0.17
N PHE A 470 -11.47 15.58 0.51
CA PHE A 470 -10.25 15.06 -0.09
C PHE A 470 -10.44 13.61 -0.53
N MET A 471 -10.98 12.74 0.33
CA MET A 471 -11.23 11.33 -0.01
C MET A 471 -12.26 11.18 -1.13
N LEU A 472 -13.30 12.02 -1.17
CA LEU A 472 -14.23 12.07 -2.30
C LEU A 472 -13.49 12.40 -3.60
N GLU A 473 -12.60 13.38 -3.57
CA GLU A 473 -11.81 13.76 -4.73
C GLU A 473 -10.81 12.68 -5.14
N VAL A 474 -10.18 11.98 -4.18
CA VAL A 474 -9.35 10.79 -4.45
C VAL A 474 -10.18 9.72 -5.18
N ASN A 475 -11.38 9.40 -4.68
CA ASN A 475 -12.26 8.41 -5.30
C ASN A 475 -12.64 8.79 -6.74
N MET A 476 -13.04 10.04 -6.95
CA MET A 476 -13.43 10.53 -8.29
C MET A 476 -12.26 10.46 -9.27
N ARG A 477 -11.08 10.92 -8.85
CA ARG A 477 -9.88 10.89 -9.70
C ARG A 477 -9.38 9.47 -9.94
N GLN A 478 -9.51 8.57 -8.96
CA GLN A 478 -9.17 7.15 -9.14
C GLN A 478 -10.01 6.55 -10.27
N LEU A 479 -11.32 6.80 -10.29
CA LEU A 479 -12.19 6.35 -11.37
C LEU A 479 -11.78 6.96 -12.73
N GLU A 480 -11.45 8.25 -12.76
CA GLU A 480 -10.90 8.88 -13.97
C GLU A 480 -9.59 8.23 -14.42
N SER A 481 -8.71 7.85 -13.49
CA SER A 481 -7.45 7.15 -13.78
C SER A 481 -7.69 5.78 -14.37
N VAL A 482 -8.69 5.03 -13.86
CA VAL A 482 -9.11 3.74 -14.44
C VAL A 482 -9.63 3.95 -15.86
N ALA A 483 -10.49 4.95 -16.07
CA ALA A 483 -11.03 5.26 -17.39
C ALA A 483 -9.94 5.63 -18.39
N TYR A 484 -8.97 6.43 -17.97
CA TYR A 484 -7.87 6.87 -18.80
C TYR A 484 -6.91 5.72 -19.15
N PHE A 485 -6.55 4.89 -18.18
CA PHE A 485 -5.57 3.82 -18.37
C PHE A 485 -6.15 2.62 -19.14
N TYR A 486 -7.31 2.12 -18.70
CA TYR A 486 -7.93 0.91 -19.25
C TYR A 486 -8.95 1.16 -20.37
N GLY A 487 -9.55 2.36 -20.43
CA GLY A 487 -10.73 2.61 -21.26
C GLY A 487 -10.52 2.54 -22.77
N CYS A 488 -9.31 2.83 -23.26
CA CYS A 488 -8.99 2.75 -24.68
C CYS A 488 -8.38 1.41 -25.11
N GLN A 489 -8.18 0.49 -24.17
CA GLN A 489 -7.52 -0.78 -24.43
C GLN A 489 -8.45 -1.75 -25.18
N THR A 490 -7.94 -2.40 -26.22
CA THR A 490 -8.62 -3.52 -26.89
C THR A 490 -8.23 -4.87 -26.32
N GLN A 491 -7.03 -4.95 -25.75
CA GLN A 491 -6.52 -6.08 -24.99
C GLN A 491 -6.05 -5.56 -23.64
N LEU A 492 -6.33 -6.29 -22.57
CA LEU A 492 -6.01 -5.86 -21.22
C LEU A 492 -4.48 -5.88 -21.02
N GLU A 493 -3.92 -4.73 -20.67
CA GLU A 493 -2.55 -4.55 -20.21
C GLU A 493 -2.57 -4.11 -18.74
N PHE A 494 -1.75 -4.76 -17.92
CA PHE A 494 -1.59 -4.41 -16.51
C PHE A 494 -0.66 -3.21 -16.35
N HIS A 495 -0.88 -2.43 -15.29
CA HIS A 495 -0.02 -1.31 -14.94
C HIS A 495 1.32 -1.78 -14.33
N GLY A 496 2.41 -1.11 -14.72
CA GLY A 496 3.77 -1.34 -14.21
C GLY A 496 4.88 -0.98 -15.22
N LEU A 497 6.12 -1.23 -14.82
CA LEU A 497 7.39 -0.98 -15.50
C LEU A 497 7.97 -2.23 -16.16
N HIS A 498 7.59 -3.43 -15.69
CA HIS A 498 8.07 -4.69 -16.22
C HIS A 498 7.60 -4.97 -17.66
N GLU A 499 8.33 -5.84 -18.37
CA GLU A 499 8.01 -6.21 -19.76
C GLU A 499 6.57 -6.75 -19.88
N GLY A 500 5.84 -6.27 -20.90
CA GLY A 500 4.42 -6.59 -21.07
C GLY A 500 3.46 -5.76 -20.22
N ARG A 501 3.98 -4.80 -19.42
CA ARG A 501 3.16 -3.83 -18.67
C ARG A 501 3.26 -2.43 -19.27
N ARG A 502 2.24 -1.64 -18.99
CA ARG A 502 2.12 -0.26 -19.44
C ARG A 502 2.21 0.70 -18.26
N ALA A 503 3.10 1.67 -18.33
CA ALA A 503 3.16 2.75 -17.34
C ALA A 503 2.02 3.75 -17.57
N LEU A 504 1.51 4.36 -16.49
CA LEU A 504 0.57 5.47 -16.60
C LEU A 504 1.30 6.73 -17.09
N GLU A 505 0.97 7.19 -18.30
CA GLU A 505 1.48 8.45 -18.85
C GLU A 505 0.46 9.58 -18.59
N VAL A 506 0.90 10.69 -17.99
CA VAL A 506 0.04 11.85 -17.67
C VAL A 506 -0.36 12.65 -18.91
#